data_AF-A0A2A5SJS7-F1
#
_entry.id   AF-A0A2A5SJS7-F1
#
_cell.length_a   1.000
_cell.length_b   1.000
_cell.length_c   1.000
_cell.angle_alpha   90.00
_cell.angle_beta   90.00
_cell.angle_gamma   90.00
#
_symmetry.space_group_name_H-M   'P 1'
#
loop_
_entity.id
_entity.type
_entity.pdbx_description
1 polymer ?
#
loop_
_entity_poly.entity_id
_entity_poly.type
_entity_poly.pdbx_seq_one_letter_code
_entity_poly.pdbx_strand_id
1 'polypeptide(L)'
;MVKVAKQVSLNLMNPNDLKLLRKKNKWTLRDFSGKVGVSKSLLSAMEKGERVITAKTYDQIRQSLGLVLETRTDEELRAHLDYLKLTLFETTAEIVMEKVVGIEKKYFHVEHLKRHHYDRVYRCGAIQVYEADKLEQGILLEMSGQGLREFEEFLAESDFELNDWLILATD
;
A
#
# COMPACT_ATOMS: atom_id res chain seq x y z
N MET A 1 10.42 -16.90 26.57
CA MET A 1 9.17 -16.22 26.17
C MET A 1 9.26 -14.76 26.57
N VAL A 2 9.71 -13.90 25.65
CA VAL A 2 9.70 -12.45 25.85
C VAL A 2 8.66 -11.90 24.88
N LYS A 3 7.52 -11.45 25.43
CA LYS A 3 6.56 -10.65 24.67
C LYS A 3 7.24 -9.31 24.38
N VAL A 4 7.80 -9.17 23.19
CA VAL A 4 8.12 -7.86 22.65
C VAL A 4 6.78 -7.25 22.26
N ALA A 5 6.21 -6.44 23.14
CA ALA A 5 5.25 -5.44 22.73
C ALA A 5 6.01 -4.55 21.73
N LYS A 6 5.85 -4.83 20.43
CA LYS A 6 6.22 -3.89 19.37
C LYS A 6 5.36 -2.66 19.64
N GLN A 7 5.94 -1.72 20.37
CA GLN A 7 5.39 -0.39 20.51
C GLN A 7 5.45 0.19 19.11
N VAL A 8 4.34 0.06 18.38
CA VAL A 8 4.10 0.77 17.15
C VAL A 8 4.25 2.24 17.52
N SER A 9 5.37 2.81 17.12
CA SER A 9 5.59 4.25 17.14
C SER A 9 4.47 4.84 16.30
N LEU A 10 3.37 5.22 16.93
CA LEU A 10 2.29 5.96 16.28
C LEU A 10 2.97 7.18 15.67
N ASN A 11 3.09 7.20 14.34
CA ASN A 11 3.37 8.42 13.60
C ASN A 11 2.18 9.34 13.86
N LEU A 12 2.25 10.06 14.98
CA LEU A 12 1.31 11.11 15.31
C LEU A 12 1.38 12.13 14.18
N MET A 13 0.22 12.46 13.60
CA MET A 13 0.09 13.50 12.58
C MET A 13 0.89 14.73 12.99
N ASN A 14 1.79 15.17 12.10
CA ASN A 14 2.61 16.34 12.37
C ASN A 14 1.83 17.64 12.02
N PRO A 15 2.34 18.83 12.40
CA PRO A 15 1.70 20.11 12.07
C PRO A 15 1.36 20.31 10.59
N ASN A 16 2.23 19.84 9.68
CA ASN A 16 2.04 19.97 8.24
C ASN A 16 0.91 19.06 7.75
N ASP A 17 0.84 17.82 8.24
CA ASP A 17 -0.21 16.86 7.89
C ASP A 17 -1.59 17.39 8.28
N LEU A 18 -1.71 17.99 9.48
CA LEU A 18 -2.95 18.59 9.96
C LEU A 18 -3.38 19.77 9.06
N LYS A 19 -2.42 20.62 8.68
CA LYS A 19 -2.65 21.76 7.79
C LYS A 19 -3.03 21.32 6.38
N LEU A 20 -2.36 20.29 5.85
CA LEU A 20 -2.62 19.69 4.55
C LEU A 20 -4.02 19.07 4.52
N LEU A 21 -4.41 18.32 5.53
CA LEU A 21 -5.75 17.73 5.68
C LEU A 21 -6.84 18.81 5.56
N ARG A 22 -6.70 19.90 6.32
CA ARG A 22 -7.66 21.01 6.28
C ARG A 22 -7.71 21.67 4.88
N LYS A 23 -6.54 21.93 4.28
CA LYS A 23 -6.44 22.61 2.97
C LYS A 23 -6.95 21.73 1.82
N LYS A 24 -6.67 20.43 1.82
CA LYS A 24 -7.16 19.45 0.83
C LYS A 24 -8.68 19.42 0.80
N ASN A 25 -9.32 19.51 1.97
CA ASN A 25 -10.77 19.57 2.10
C ASN A 25 -11.37 20.98 1.92
N LYS A 26 -10.55 21.99 1.59
CA LYS A 26 -10.96 23.41 1.41
C LYS A 26 -11.65 24.02 2.63
N TRP A 27 -11.29 23.59 3.83
CA TRP A 27 -11.89 24.10 5.07
C TRP A 27 -11.14 25.31 5.63
N THR A 28 -11.90 26.29 6.12
CA THR A 28 -11.33 27.30 7.02
C THR A 28 -11.02 26.68 8.38
N LEU A 29 -10.22 27.34 9.22
CA LEU A 29 -10.01 26.88 10.60
C LEU A 29 -11.32 26.83 11.41
N ARG A 30 -12.31 27.65 11.06
CA ARG A 30 -13.64 27.64 11.69
C ARG A 30 -14.43 26.39 11.27
N ASP A 31 -14.44 26.09 9.97
CA ASP A 31 -15.12 24.88 9.46
C ASP A 31 -14.47 23.63 10.02
N PHE A 32 -13.13 23.62 10.07
CA PHE A 32 -12.39 22.49 10.61
C PHE A 32 -12.70 22.28 12.09
N SER A 33 -12.69 23.36 12.88
CA SER A 33 -13.08 23.36 14.29
C SER A 33 -14.48 22.79 14.50
N GLY A 34 -15.46 23.23 13.71
CA GLY A 34 -16.83 22.73 13.78
C GLY A 34 -16.96 21.24 13.42
N LYS A 35 -16.10 20.74 12.52
CA LYS A 35 -16.10 19.33 12.10
C LYS A 35 -15.47 18.40 13.11
N VAL A 36 -14.38 18.83 13.77
CA VAL A 36 -13.59 17.93 14.64
C VAL A 36 -13.79 18.17 16.14
N GLY A 37 -14.56 19.19 16.51
CA GLY A 37 -14.80 19.53 17.91
C GLY A 37 -13.56 20.02 18.67
N VAL A 38 -12.50 20.42 17.95
CA VAL A 38 -11.29 21.02 18.52
C VAL A 38 -11.34 22.53 18.31
N SER A 39 -10.98 23.32 19.30
CA SER A 39 -11.07 24.78 19.19
C SER A 39 -10.21 25.33 18.05
N LYS A 40 -10.70 26.36 17.37
CA LYS A 40 -9.98 27.06 16.29
C LYS A 40 -8.58 27.52 16.73
N SER A 41 -8.45 28.02 17.96
CA SER A 41 -7.17 28.50 18.50
C SER A 41 -6.18 27.36 18.68
N LEU A 42 -6.63 26.22 19.22
CA LEU A 42 -5.80 25.04 19.39
C LEU A 42 -5.37 24.45 18.04
N LEU A 43 -6.30 24.33 17.08
CA LEU A 43 -5.98 23.92 15.70
C LEU A 43 -4.96 24.85 15.05
N SER A 44 -5.11 26.16 15.21
CA SER A 44 -4.15 27.13 14.68
C SER A 44 -2.76 27.00 15.30
N ALA A 45 -2.66 26.79 16.62
CA ALA A 45 -1.37 26.61 17.30
C ALA A 45 -0.70 25.30 16.88
N MET A 46 -1.49 24.23 16.71
CA MET A 46 -1.00 22.93 16.22
C MET A 46 -0.49 23.01 14.79
N GLU A 47 -1.23 23.66 13.86
CA GLU A 47 -0.79 23.83 12.46
C GLU A 47 0.48 24.68 12.31
N LYS A 48 0.81 25.50 13.30
CA LYS A 48 2.04 26.29 13.33
C LYS A 48 3.20 25.58 14.06
N GLY A 49 2.94 24.43 14.66
CA GLY A 49 3.91 23.71 15.50
C GLY A 49 4.12 24.35 16.88
N GLU A 50 3.34 25.37 17.26
CA GLU A 50 3.39 26.00 18.58
C GLU A 50 2.82 25.07 19.67
N ARG A 51 2.01 24.09 19.29
CA ARG A 51 1.44 23.08 20.20
C ARG A 51 1.55 21.68 19.61
N VAL A 52 2.01 20.74 20.42
CA VAL A 52 2.06 19.31 20.07
C VAL A 52 0.63 18.75 19.95
N ILE A 53 0.40 17.97 18.90
CA ILE A 53 -0.84 17.21 18.72
C ILE A 53 -0.76 15.99 19.64
N THR A 54 -1.58 15.98 20.69
CA THR A 54 -1.63 14.84 21.62
C THR A 54 -2.35 13.66 20.96
N ALA A 55 -2.05 12.43 21.39
CA ALA A 55 -2.76 11.22 20.93
C ALA A 55 -4.28 11.38 21.07
N LYS A 56 -4.76 11.90 22.22
CA LYS A 56 -6.18 12.17 22.45
C LYS A 56 -6.80 13.13 21.43
N THR A 57 -6.10 14.23 21.11
CA THR A 57 -6.59 15.20 20.12
C THR A 57 -6.56 14.63 18.71
N TYR A 58 -5.53 13.84 18.40
CA TYR A 58 -5.43 13.12 17.13
C TYR A 58 -6.58 12.13 16.95
N ASP A 59 -6.88 11.32 17.96
CA ASP A 59 -7.98 10.35 17.93
C ASP A 59 -9.34 11.06 17.78
N GLN A 60 -9.56 12.15 18.52
CA GLN A 60 -10.76 12.98 18.38
C GLN A 60 -10.93 13.50 16.94
N ILE A 61 -9.86 14.00 16.34
CA ILE A 61 -9.87 14.48 14.95
C ILE A 61 -10.20 13.33 14.01
N ARG A 62 -9.57 12.16 14.15
CA ARG A 62 -9.84 11.00 13.29
C ARG A 62 -11.29 10.52 13.43
N GLN A 63 -11.78 10.38 14.66
CA GLN A 63 -13.13 9.90 14.93
C GLN A 63 -14.17 10.83 14.31
N SER A 64 -14.01 12.14 14.52
CA SER A 64 -14.93 13.15 14.00
C SER A 64 -14.94 13.23 12.47
N LEU A 65 -13.87 12.75 11.82
CA LEU A 65 -13.75 12.68 10.37
C LEU A 65 -14.17 11.32 9.79
N GLY A 66 -14.63 10.38 10.62
CA GLY A 66 -14.93 9.01 10.17
C GLY A 66 -13.69 8.22 9.71
N LEU A 67 -12.49 8.66 10.12
CA LEU A 67 -11.21 8.01 9.83
C LEU A 67 -10.80 6.99 10.90
N VAL A 68 -11.67 6.79 11.88
CA VAL A 68 -11.67 5.61 12.73
C VAL A 68 -12.62 4.65 12.05
N LEU A 69 -12.09 3.54 11.57
CA LEU A 69 -12.90 2.35 11.36
C LEU A 69 -13.44 2.02 12.75
N GLU A 70 -14.66 2.44 13.07
CA GLU A 70 -15.34 1.87 14.22
C GLU A 70 -15.30 0.37 13.96
N THR A 71 -14.75 -0.41 14.89
CA THR A 71 -14.84 -1.86 14.91
C THR A 71 -16.31 -2.21 15.13
N ARG A 72 -17.15 -1.89 14.16
CA ARG A 72 -18.55 -2.27 14.14
C ARG A 72 -18.56 -3.67 13.56
N THR A 73 -19.06 -4.55 14.41
CA THR A 73 -19.31 -6.00 14.28
C THR A 73 -18.17 -6.88 14.79
N ASP A 74 -18.57 -7.95 15.48
CA ASP A 74 -17.75 -9.13 15.80
C ASP A 74 -17.25 -9.87 14.54
N GLU A 75 -17.32 -9.24 13.37
CA GLU A 75 -16.84 -9.75 12.10
C GLU A 75 -15.57 -8.99 11.72
N GLU A 76 -14.48 -9.75 11.59
CA GLU A 76 -13.19 -9.23 11.17
C GLU A 76 -13.28 -8.81 9.69
N LEU A 77 -13.33 -7.51 9.42
CA LEU A 77 -13.20 -6.99 8.05
C LEU A 77 -11.79 -7.29 7.53
N ARG A 78 -11.69 -8.18 6.54
CA ARG A 78 -10.44 -8.50 5.86
C ARG A 78 -10.43 -7.88 4.46
N ALA A 79 -9.42 -7.07 4.18
CA ALA A 79 -9.16 -6.55 2.85
C ALA A 79 -8.25 -7.53 2.10
N HIS A 80 -8.63 -7.88 0.87
CA HIS A 80 -7.82 -8.69 -0.03
C HIS A 80 -7.56 -7.91 -1.31
N LEU A 81 -6.37 -8.07 -1.89
CA LEU A 81 -6.09 -7.58 -3.23
C LEU A 81 -6.67 -8.56 -4.24
N ASP A 82 -7.49 -8.06 -5.17
CA ASP A 82 -8.09 -8.87 -6.24
C ASP A 82 -7.42 -8.64 -7.60
N TYR A 83 -6.47 -7.72 -7.67
CA TYR A 83 -5.72 -7.43 -8.87
C TYR A 83 -4.47 -6.59 -8.56
N LEU A 84 -3.32 -6.98 -9.12
CA LEU A 84 -2.07 -6.24 -9.00
C LEU A 84 -1.40 -6.08 -10.37
N LYS A 85 -0.95 -4.86 -10.65
CA LYS A 85 -0.09 -4.53 -11.78
C LYS A 85 1.08 -3.67 -11.32
N LEU A 86 2.29 -4.12 -11.59
CA LEU A 86 3.52 -3.36 -11.37
C LEU A 86 4.30 -3.28 -12.68
N THR A 87 4.72 -2.08 -13.07
CA THR A 87 5.64 -1.89 -14.21
C THR A 87 7.00 -1.50 -13.66
N LEU A 88 7.98 -2.35 -13.92
CA LEU A 88 9.36 -2.17 -13.47
C LEU A 88 10.22 -1.72 -14.64
N PHE A 89 10.98 -0.65 -14.44
CA PHE A 89 11.90 -0.11 -15.44
C PHE A 89 13.34 -0.56 -15.14
N GLU A 90 14.22 -0.44 -16.13
CA GLU A 90 15.66 -0.73 -15.99
C GLU A 90 15.97 -2.14 -15.48
N THR A 91 15.10 -3.10 -15.78
CA THR A 91 15.22 -4.50 -15.36
C THR A 91 14.92 -5.46 -16.52
N THR A 92 15.01 -6.77 -16.26
CA THR A 92 14.69 -7.83 -17.23
C THR A 92 13.58 -8.72 -16.69
N ALA A 93 12.88 -9.42 -17.58
CA ALA A 93 11.85 -10.39 -17.15
C ALA A 93 12.42 -11.46 -16.21
N GLU A 94 13.67 -11.89 -16.42
CA GLU A 94 14.34 -12.87 -15.58
C GLU A 94 14.58 -12.37 -14.16
N ILE A 95 15.06 -11.12 -14.00
CA ILE A 95 15.20 -10.50 -12.68
C ILE A 95 13.83 -10.36 -11.99
N VAL A 96 12.79 -9.97 -12.73
CA VAL A 96 11.44 -9.88 -12.17
C VAL A 96 10.94 -11.24 -11.70
N MET A 97 11.10 -12.30 -12.49
CA MET A 97 10.68 -13.65 -12.07
C MET A 97 11.48 -14.15 -10.86
N GLU A 98 12.81 -14.06 -10.89
CA GLU A 98 13.66 -14.75 -9.91
C GLU A 98 13.99 -13.92 -8.66
N LYS A 99 13.91 -12.60 -8.74
CA LYS A 99 14.29 -11.69 -7.64
C LYS A 99 13.13 -10.89 -7.09
N VAL A 100 12.18 -10.49 -7.95
CA VAL A 100 10.99 -9.77 -7.49
C VAL A 100 9.92 -10.76 -7.07
N VAL A 101 9.54 -11.71 -7.92
CA VAL A 101 8.55 -12.75 -7.59
C VAL A 101 9.19 -13.88 -6.77
N GLY A 102 10.47 -14.20 -7.03
CA GLY A 102 11.20 -15.24 -6.31
C GLY A 102 10.98 -16.66 -6.85
N ILE A 103 10.39 -16.80 -8.04
CA ILE A 103 10.13 -18.10 -8.67
C ILE A 103 11.16 -18.32 -9.78
N GLU A 104 11.81 -19.48 -9.79
CA GLU A 104 12.79 -19.81 -10.84
C GLU A 104 12.15 -19.78 -12.24
N LYS A 105 12.86 -19.19 -13.22
CA LYS A 105 12.37 -19.03 -14.60
C LYS A 105 11.88 -20.33 -15.24
N LYS A 106 12.44 -21.48 -14.86
CA LYS A 106 12.06 -22.80 -15.39
C LYS A 106 10.60 -23.18 -15.12
N TYR A 107 9.96 -22.57 -14.12
CA TYR A 107 8.55 -22.79 -13.80
C TYR A 107 7.61 -21.90 -14.64
N PHE A 108 8.14 -20.96 -15.42
CA PHE A 108 7.35 -20.11 -16.30
C PHE A 108 7.27 -20.67 -17.72
N HIS A 109 6.05 -20.73 -18.25
CA HIS A 109 5.79 -21.01 -19.65
C HIS A 109 5.88 -19.71 -20.47
N VAL A 110 6.62 -19.76 -21.57
CA VAL A 110 6.82 -18.59 -22.45
C VAL A 110 5.85 -18.64 -23.62
N GLU A 111 5.14 -17.55 -23.85
CA GLU A 111 4.26 -17.37 -25.00
C GLU A 111 4.64 -16.09 -25.76
N HIS A 112 4.71 -16.18 -27.09
CA HIS A 112 4.86 -15.03 -27.97
C HIS A 112 3.48 -14.48 -28.29
N LEU A 113 3.06 -13.43 -27.58
CA LEU A 113 1.74 -12.84 -27.70
C LEU A 113 1.87 -11.33 -27.91
N LYS A 114 1.26 -10.79 -28.96
CA LYS A 114 1.07 -9.33 -29.15
C LYS A 114 -0.06 -8.79 -28.27
N ARG A 115 -0.06 -9.10 -26.98
CA ARG A 115 -1.05 -8.59 -26.02
C ARG A 115 -0.44 -7.39 -25.29
N HIS A 116 -1.22 -6.33 -25.08
CA HIS A 116 -0.77 -5.09 -24.42
C HIS A 116 0.44 -4.40 -25.07
N HIS A 117 0.74 -4.68 -26.35
CA HIS A 117 1.95 -4.22 -27.06
C HIS A 117 3.27 -4.76 -26.46
N TYR A 118 3.21 -5.83 -25.66
CA TYR A 118 4.37 -6.61 -25.29
C TYR A 118 4.57 -7.74 -26.31
N ASP A 119 5.80 -8.22 -26.45
CA ASP A 119 6.18 -9.22 -27.46
C ASP A 119 6.23 -10.64 -26.87
N ARG A 120 6.45 -10.72 -25.55
CA ARG A 120 6.60 -11.95 -24.79
C ARG A 120 5.84 -11.88 -23.47
N VAL A 121 5.26 -13.01 -23.06
CA VAL A 121 4.74 -13.20 -21.70
C VAL A 121 5.27 -14.50 -21.12
N TYR A 122 5.71 -14.41 -19.87
CA TYR A 122 6.11 -15.53 -19.03
C TYR A 122 4.98 -15.79 -18.03
N ARG A 123 4.43 -17.01 -18.02
CA ARG A 123 3.29 -17.40 -17.18
C ARG A 123 3.68 -18.50 -16.19
N CYS A 124 3.45 -18.28 -14.90
CA CYS A 124 3.45 -19.32 -13.87
C CYS A 124 2.08 -19.29 -13.19
N GLY A 125 1.20 -20.22 -13.55
CA GLY A 125 -0.21 -20.14 -13.18
C GLY A 125 -0.85 -18.83 -13.67
N ALA A 126 -1.47 -18.09 -12.76
CA ALA A 126 -2.05 -16.78 -13.01
C ALA A 126 -1.10 -15.59 -12.74
N ILE A 127 0.18 -15.85 -12.43
CA ILE A 127 1.25 -14.85 -12.35
C ILE A 127 1.84 -14.65 -13.75
N GLN A 128 1.83 -13.42 -14.25
CA GLN A 128 2.25 -13.09 -15.62
C GLN A 128 3.30 -11.98 -15.62
N VAL A 129 4.41 -12.20 -16.32
CA VAL A 129 5.47 -11.21 -16.55
C VAL A 129 5.56 -10.93 -18.04
N TYR A 130 5.30 -9.70 -18.44
CA TYR A 130 5.31 -9.25 -19.83
C TYR A 130 6.59 -8.48 -20.15
N GLU A 131 7.18 -8.81 -21.31
CA GLU A 131 8.39 -8.19 -21.84
C GLU A 131 8.12 -7.68 -23.26
N ALA A 132 8.48 -6.42 -23.50
CA ALA A 132 8.43 -5.78 -24.80
C ALA A 132 9.86 -5.58 -25.30
N ASP A 133 10.05 -5.62 -26.62
CA ASP A 133 11.35 -5.33 -27.23
C ASP A 133 11.75 -3.85 -27.05
N LYS A 134 10.77 -2.99 -26.74
CA LYS A 134 10.95 -1.57 -26.42
C LYS A 134 11.27 -1.38 -24.94
N LEU A 135 12.50 -0.96 -24.65
CA LEU A 135 12.98 -0.72 -23.29
C LEU A 135 12.14 0.32 -22.54
N GLU A 136 11.59 1.33 -23.23
CA GLU A 136 10.76 2.37 -22.60
C GLU A 136 9.44 1.85 -22.00
N GLN A 137 9.01 0.65 -22.37
CA GLN A 137 7.75 0.06 -21.89
C GLN A 137 7.91 -0.62 -20.52
N GLY A 138 9.15 -0.95 -20.14
CA GLY A 138 9.46 -1.68 -18.92
C GLY A 138 9.00 -3.14 -18.95
N ILE A 139 9.09 -3.80 -17.80
CA ILE A 139 8.60 -5.16 -17.56
C ILE A 139 7.32 -5.07 -16.73
N LEU A 140 6.23 -5.63 -17.22
CA LEU A 140 4.95 -5.61 -16.51
C LEU A 140 4.72 -6.92 -15.77
N LEU A 141 4.65 -6.87 -14.45
CA LEU A 141 4.12 -7.93 -13.60
C LEU A 141 2.62 -7.73 -13.42
N GLU A 142 1.83 -8.75 -13.76
CA GLU A 142 0.38 -8.77 -13.62
C GLU A 142 -0.04 -10.04 -12.85
N MET A 143 -0.83 -9.84 -11.80
CA MET A 143 -1.47 -10.91 -11.03
C MET A 143 -2.97 -10.61 -10.93
N SER A 144 -3.81 -11.53 -11.39
CA SER A 144 -5.25 -11.50 -11.11
C SER A 144 -5.53 -11.90 -9.66
N GLY A 145 -6.79 -11.84 -9.20
CA GLY A 145 -7.14 -12.33 -7.87
C GLY A 145 -6.75 -13.79 -7.64
N GLN A 146 -6.84 -14.63 -8.68
CA GLN A 146 -6.33 -16.00 -8.64
C GLN A 146 -4.79 -16.04 -8.54
N GLY A 147 -4.09 -15.20 -9.32
CA GLY A 147 -2.63 -15.11 -9.28
C GLY A 147 -2.10 -14.60 -7.94
N LEU A 148 -2.82 -13.68 -7.29
CA LEU A 148 -2.49 -13.20 -5.95
C LEU A 148 -2.66 -14.29 -4.90
N ARG A 149 -3.70 -15.12 -4.98
CA ARG A 149 -3.86 -16.28 -4.08
C ARG A 149 -2.77 -17.32 -4.26
N GLU A 150 -2.44 -17.67 -5.50
CA GLU A 150 -1.33 -18.56 -5.82
C GLU A 150 0.00 -18.00 -5.27
N PHE A 151 0.18 -16.69 -5.37
CA PHE A 151 1.36 -16.03 -4.87
C PHE A 151 1.40 -15.97 -3.33
N GLU A 152 0.27 -15.70 -2.66
CA GLU A 152 0.13 -15.79 -1.21
C GLU A 152 0.47 -17.19 -0.69
N GLU A 153 0.00 -18.25 -1.37
CA GLU A 153 0.34 -19.64 -1.04
C GLU A 153 1.84 -19.89 -1.19
N PHE A 154 2.45 -19.42 -2.29
CA PHE A 154 3.90 -19.53 -2.51
C PHE A 154 4.71 -18.80 -1.43
N LEU A 155 4.33 -17.57 -1.07
CA LEU A 155 5.02 -16.80 -0.03
C LEU A 155 4.88 -17.44 1.36
N ALA A 156 3.71 -18.04 1.65
CA ALA A 156 3.45 -18.73 2.91
C ALA A 156 4.36 -19.95 3.13
N GLU A 157 4.85 -20.61 2.08
CA GLU A 157 5.85 -21.69 2.20
C GLU A 157 7.18 -21.19 2.81
N SER A 158 7.44 -19.88 2.71
CA SER A 158 8.65 -19.23 3.24
C SER A 158 8.38 -18.37 4.48
N ASP A 159 7.23 -18.53 5.14
CA ASP A 159 6.80 -17.69 6.30
C ASP A 159 6.82 -16.19 5.97
N PHE A 160 6.41 -15.85 4.74
CA PHE A 160 6.42 -14.49 4.22
C PHE A 160 5.00 -14.08 3.80
N GLU A 161 4.58 -12.85 4.14
CA GLU A 161 3.25 -12.35 3.80
C GLU A 161 3.28 -11.46 2.54
N LEU A 162 2.16 -11.44 1.80
CA LEU A 162 2.01 -10.57 0.62
C LEU A 162 2.25 -9.10 0.94
N ASN A 163 1.84 -8.64 2.12
CA ASN A 163 2.04 -7.25 2.54
C ASN A 163 3.52 -6.92 2.77
N ASP A 164 4.28 -7.83 3.36
CA ASP A 164 5.73 -7.66 3.55
C ASP A 164 6.44 -7.63 2.19
N TRP A 165 6.02 -8.49 1.26
CA TRP A 165 6.50 -8.48 -0.12
C TRP A 165 6.21 -7.17 -0.84
N LEU A 166 4.99 -6.63 -0.73
CA LEU A 166 4.61 -5.37 -1.36
C LEU A 166 5.48 -4.20 -0.88
N ILE A 167 5.79 -4.15 0.42
CA ILE A 167 6.66 -3.12 0.99
C ILE A 167 8.06 -3.24 0.37
N LEU A 168 8.66 -4.44 0.38
CA LEU A 168 10.00 -4.66 -0.18
C LEU A 168 10.08 -4.41 -1.69
N ALA A 169 9.01 -4.69 -2.44
CA ALA A 169 8.98 -4.50 -3.89
C ALA A 169 8.79 -3.03 -4.29
N THR A 170 8.44 -2.14 -3.36
CA THR A 170 8.12 -0.73 -3.66
C THR A 170 8.98 0.31 -2.92
N ASP A 171 9.78 -0.11 -1.94
CA ASP A 171 10.84 0.69 -1.29
C ASP A 171 12.15 0.69 -2.09
#